data_AF-A0A7S1I7Q2-F1
#
_entry.id   AF-A0A7S1I7Q2-F1
#
_cell.length_a   1.000
_cell.length_b   1.000
_cell.length_c   1.000
_cell.angle_alpha   90.00
_cell.angle_beta   90.00
_cell.angle_gamma   90.00
#
_symmetry.space_group_name_H-M   'P 1'
#
loop_
_entity.id
_entity.type
_entity.pdbx_description
1 polymer ?
#
loop_
_entity_poly.entity_id
_entity_poly.type
_entity_poly.pdbx_seq_one_letter_code
_entity_poly.pdbx_strand_id
1 'polypeptide(L)'
;KGKGKGDGDHKRSREGDEAATHPPKRRKAGFRDHARVSEEEVGISQRLFPEYERFEGALKSRWSDFIVNEITREKEVVHLTDVEVPDQWKKAQFQEKKDAVITDEGLAMEKLRALTLPEDYDGFTAFYALVQQYEASGDERL
;
A
#
# COMPACT_ATOMS: atom_id res chain seq x y z
N LYS A 1 55.35 -45.47 -32.82
CA LYS A 1 56.58 -45.43 -32.00
C LYS A 1 56.87 -43.97 -31.69
N GLY A 2 56.89 -43.43 -30.47
CA GLY A 2 56.71 -43.98 -29.14
C GLY A 2 57.18 -42.94 -28.11
N LYS A 3 56.52 -42.94 -26.95
CA LYS A 3 57.03 -42.62 -25.60
C LYS A 3 57.41 -41.18 -25.21
N GLY A 4 56.64 -40.70 -24.23
CA GLY A 4 57.02 -39.96 -23.00
C GLY A 4 55.70 -39.55 -22.32
N LYS A 5 55.21 -40.09 -21.18
CA LYS A 5 55.80 -40.50 -19.88
C LYS A 5 56.72 -39.40 -19.35
N GLY A 6 56.43 -38.62 -18.32
CA GLY A 6 55.50 -38.72 -17.19
C GLY A 6 56.25 -38.20 -15.95
N ASP A 7 55.51 -37.69 -14.97
CA ASP A 7 55.88 -37.51 -13.55
C ASP A 7 56.39 -36.12 -13.09
N GLY A 8 55.70 -35.56 -12.08
CA GLY A 8 56.14 -34.36 -11.34
C GLY A 8 55.05 -33.59 -10.59
N ASP A 9 54.45 -34.23 -9.59
CA ASP A 9 53.75 -33.67 -8.42
C ASP A 9 53.49 -32.15 -8.35
N HIS A 10 52.21 -31.75 -8.35
CA HIS A 10 51.78 -30.52 -7.67
C HIS A 10 50.93 -30.90 -6.46
N LYS A 11 51.60 -30.87 -5.30
CA LYS A 11 51.00 -30.98 -3.98
C LYS A 11 49.90 -29.93 -3.80
N ARG A 12 48.80 -30.41 -3.21
CA ARG A 12 47.69 -29.68 -2.62
C ARG A 12 48.14 -28.53 -1.72
N SER A 13 47.47 -27.39 -1.85
CA SER A 13 47.04 -26.57 -0.71
C SER A 13 45.60 -26.10 -0.96
N ARG A 14 44.69 -26.66 -0.15
CA ARG A 14 43.37 -26.11 0.17
C ARG A 14 43.58 -24.88 1.05
N GLU A 15 42.80 -23.83 0.81
CA GLU A 15 42.35 -22.77 1.74
C GLU A 15 41.90 -21.61 0.84
N GLY A 16 40.73 -20.99 0.98
CA GLY A 16 39.62 -21.11 1.90
C GLY A 16 38.48 -20.24 1.36
N ASP A 17 37.27 -20.52 1.81
CA ASP A 17 36.06 -19.76 1.51
C ASP A 17 36.20 -18.30 1.95
N GLU A 18 36.44 -17.38 1.02
CA GLU A 18 36.25 -15.95 1.27
C GLU A 18 34.76 -15.65 1.22
N ALA A 19 34.16 -15.76 2.41
CA ALA A 19 32.86 -15.21 2.73
C ALA A 19 32.83 -13.73 2.32
N ALA A 20 32.06 -13.42 1.28
CA ALA A 20 31.71 -12.06 0.92
C ALA A 20 30.96 -11.41 2.09
N THR A 21 31.70 -10.77 2.98
CA THR A 21 31.18 -9.93 4.06
C THR A 21 30.59 -8.65 3.46
N HIS A 22 29.40 -8.76 2.88
CA HIS A 22 28.55 -7.60 2.70
C HIS A 22 27.87 -7.30 4.03
N PRO A 23 28.09 -6.11 4.63
CA PRO A 23 27.36 -5.73 5.83
C PRO A 23 25.85 -5.69 5.50
N PRO A 24 24.97 -6.15 6.42
CA PRO A 24 23.54 -6.08 6.18
C PRO A 24 23.16 -4.62 5.95
N LYS A 25 22.64 -4.34 4.75
CA LYS A 25 22.09 -3.01 4.41
C LYS A 25 21.09 -2.66 5.50
N ARG A 26 21.43 -1.66 6.33
CA ARG A 26 20.56 -1.10 7.36
C ARG A 26 19.19 -0.87 6.74
N ARG A 27 18.21 -1.70 7.10
CA ARG A 27 16.82 -1.44 6.75
C ARG A 27 16.49 -0.10 7.39
N LYS A 28 16.08 0.89 6.58
CA LYS A 28 15.61 2.17 7.12
C LYS A 28 14.52 1.85 8.15
N ALA A 29 14.75 2.25 9.39
CA ALA A 29 13.76 2.25 10.45
C ALA A 29 12.62 3.17 10.00
N GLY A 30 11.60 2.60 9.39
CA GLY A 30 10.52 3.34 8.75
C GLY A 30 9.22 2.55 8.56
N PHE A 31 9.26 1.23 8.73
CA PHE A 31 8.03 0.46 8.87
C PHE A 31 7.72 0.31 10.36
N ARG A 32 7.10 1.37 10.89
CA ARG A 32 6.58 1.56 12.25
C ARG A 32 6.51 0.27 13.09
N ASP A 33 7.26 0.25 14.18
CA ASP A 33 7.04 -0.59 15.36
C ASP A 33 5.70 -0.20 16.02
N HIS A 34 4.59 -0.46 15.35
CA HIS A 34 3.39 -0.80 16.10
C HIS A 34 3.73 -2.13 16.77
N ALA A 35 3.72 -2.18 18.10
CA ALA A 35 3.85 -3.43 18.83
C ALA A 35 2.92 -4.45 18.18
N ARG A 36 3.51 -5.44 17.50
CA ARG A 36 2.75 -6.43 16.74
C ARG A 36 2.06 -7.31 17.77
N VAL A 37 0.74 -7.22 17.85
CA VAL A 37 -0.07 -8.13 18.66
C VAL A 37 0.17 -9.54 18.13
N SER A 38 0.57 -10.46 19.01
CA SER A 38 0.79 -11.85 18.64
C SER A 38 -0.53 -12.63 18.55
N GLU A 39 -0.55 -13.74 17.80
CA GLU A 39 -1.71 -14.64 17.74
C GLU A 39 -2.09 -15.18 19.13
N GLU A 40 -1.10 -15.41 19.99
CA GLU A 40 -1.30 -15.89 21.36
C GLU A 40 -2.01 -14.85 22.23
N GLU A 41 -1.66 -13.56 22.10
CA GLU A 41 -2.32 -12.45 22.80
C GLU A 41 -3.81 -12.31 22.46
N VAL A 42 -4.22 -12.78 21.27
CA VAL A 42 -5.64 -12.80 20.83
C VAL A 42 -6.30 -14.18 20.99
N GLY A 43 -5.65 -15.11 21.68
CA GLY A 43 -6.22 -16.43 22.02
C GLY A 43 -6.09 -17.51 20.95
N ILE A 44 -5.28 -17.28 19.91
CA ILE A 44 -5.00 -18.26 18.85
C ILE A 44 -3.67 -18.96 19.19
N SER A 45 -3.72 -20.05 19.95
CA SER A 45 -2.53 -20.75 20.47
C SER A 45 -2.40 -22.22 20.05
N GLN A 46 -3.48 -22.82 19.53
CA GLN A 46 -3.53 -24.24 19.20
C GLN A 46 -3.46 -24.50 17.70
N ARG A 47 -2.90 -25.66 17.34
CA ARG A 47 -2.81 -26.15 15.96
C ARG A 47 -3.46 -27.52 15.90
N LEU A 48 -4.11 -27.85 14.78
CA LEU A 48 -4.72 -29.17 14.56
C LEU A 48 -3.67 -30.28 14.44
N PHE A 49 -2.48 -29.96 13.92
CA PHE A 49 -1.38 -30.90 13.70
C PHE A 49 -0.06 -30.32 14.26
N PRO A 50 0.15 -30.36 15.58
CA PRO A 50 1.34 -29.80 16.22
C PRO A 50 2.64 -30.56 15.89
N GLU A 51 2.55 -31.81 15.43
CA GLU A 51 3.66 -32.71 15.11
C GLU A 51 4.43 -32.35 13.83
N TYR A 52 3.81 -31.60 12.91
CA TYR A 52 4.50 -31.17 11.68
C TYR A 52 5.41 -29.97 11.95
N GLU A 53 6.61 -30.05 11.37
CA GLU A 53 7.58 -28.94 11.40
C GLU A 53 7.00 -27.71 10.70
N ARG A 54 7.25 -26.53 11.27
CA ARG A 54 6.83 -25.26 10.67
C ARG A 54 7.79 -24.92 9.54
N PHE A 55 7.26 -24.27 8.51
CA PHE A 55 8.08 -23.64 7.49
C PHE A 55 7.86 -22.13 7.50
N GLU A 56 8.83 -21.40 6.99
CA GLU A 56 8.73 -19.96 6.81
C GLU A 56 8.32 -19.62 5.37
N GLY A 57 7.41 -18.67 5.23
CA GLY A 57 6.95 -18.20 3.93
C GLY A 57 6.44 -16.77 4.02
N ALA A 58 6.61 -16.01 2.94
CA ALA A 58 6.04 -14.68 2.83
C ALA A 58 4.63 -14.76 2.24
N LEU A 59 3.61 -14.37 3.01
CA LEU A 59 2.21 -14.30 2.58
C LEU A 59 1.84 -12.85 2.23
N LYS A 60 1.07 -12.64 1.16
CA LYS A 60 0.61 -11.32 0.65
C LYS A 60 1.76 -10.39 0.19
N SER A 61 2.70 -10.90 -0.62
CA SER A 61 3.81 -10.08 -1.16
C SER A 61 3.36 -9.12 -2.27
N ARG A 62 2.33 -9.52 -3.03
CA ARG A 62 1.61 -8.74 -4.04
C ARG A 62 0.13 -8.86 -3.79
N TRP A 63 -0.64 -7.86 -4.22
CA TRP A 63 -2.10 -7.88 -4.11
C TRP A 63 -2.73 -9.09 -4.82
N SER A 64 -2.11 -9.56 -5.90
CA SER A 64 -2.57 -10.70 -6.68
C SER A 64 -2.21 -12.06 -6.06
N ASP A 65 -1.38 -12.10 -5.01
CA ASP A 65 -1.00 -13.37 -4.37
C ASP A 65 -2.13 -13.95 -3.51
N PHE A 66 -3.14 -13.14 -3.16
CA PHE A 66 -4.26 -13.55 -2.33
C PHE A 66 -5.57 -12.93 -2.84
N ILE A 67 -6.32 -13.71 -3.63
CA ILE A 67 -7.61 -13.30 -4.21
C ILE A 67 -8.72 -14.03 -3.46
N VAL A 68 -9.79 -13.30 -3.12
CA VAL A 68 -10.97 -13.84 -2.44
C VAL A 68 -12.19 -13.65 -3.33
N ASN A 69 -12.96 -14.71 -3.54
CA ASN A 69 -14.28 -14.64 -4.16
C ASN A 69 -15.33 -15.05 -3.13
N GLU A 70 -16.35 -14.22 -2.97
CA GLU A 70 -17.46 -14.52 -2.07
C GLU A 70 -18.31 -15.67 -2.61
N ILE A 71 -18.88 -16.47 -1.70
CA ILE A 71 -19.90 -17.47 -2.00
C ILE A 71 -21.23 -16.95 -1.48
N THR A 72 -22.23 -16.83 -2.35
CA THR A 72 -23.57 -16.35 -2.00
C THR A 72 -24.34 -17.35 -1.12
N ARG A 73 -25.50 -16.94 -0.59
CA ARG A 73 -26.39 -17.85 0.17
C ARG A 73 -26.94 -18.98 -0.70
N GLU A 74 -27.01 -18.73 -2.00
CA GLU A 74 -27.42 -19.66 -3.06
C GLU A 74 -26.27 -20.61 -3.47
N LYS A 75 -25.12 -20.52 -2.81
CA LYS A 75 -23.90 -21.32 -3.06
C LYS A 75 -23.23 -21.05 -4.41
N GLU A 76 -23.40 -19.83 -4.93
CA GLU A 76 -22.77 -19.40 -6.16
C GLU A 76 -21.50 -18.61 -5.86
N VAL A 77 -20.47 -18.75 -6.71
CA VAL A 77 -19.22 -17.99 -6.57
C VAL A 77 -19.34 -16.68 -7.34
N VAL A 78 -19.15 -15.57 -6.66
CA VAL A 78 -19.22 -14.23 -7.27
C VAL A 78 -18.01 -13.98 -8.15
N HIS A 79 -18.26 -13.55 -9.40
CA HIS A 79 -17.24 -13.14 -10.36
C HIS A 79 -17.64 -11.82 -11.02
N LEU A 80 -16.66 -10.99 -11.39
CA LEU A 80 -16.89 -9.85 -12.26
C LEU A 80 -17.18 -10.37 -13.68
N THR A 81 -18.42 -10.26 -14.12
CA THR A 81 -18.87 -10.74 -15.45
C THR A 81 -19.10 -9.63 -16.46
N ASP A 82 -19.26 -8.39 -15.99
CA ASP A 82 -19.58 -7.23 -16.82
C ASP A 82 -18.89 -5.98 -16.24
N VAL A 83 -18.34 -5.15 -17.14
CA VAL A 83 -17.68 -3.88 -16.82
C VAL A 83 -18.41 -2.68 -17.44
N GLU A 84 -19.50 -2.93 -18.15
CA GLU A 84 -20.30 -1.90 -18.77
C GLU A 84 -21.02 -1.04 -17.72
N VAL A 85 -21.15 0.25 -18.02
CA VAL A 85 -21.86 1.18 -17.14
C VAL A 85 -23.37 0.95 -17.30
N PRO A 86 -24.11 0.68 -16.22
CA PRO A 86 -25.57 0.58 -16.25
C PRO A 86 -26.23 1.80 -16.90
N ASP A 87 -27.21 1.57 -17.78
CA ASP A 87 -27.90 2.64 -18.53
C ASP A 87 -28.60 3.67 -17.64
N GLN A 88 -28.96 3.27 -16.41
CA GLN A 88 -29.55 4.14 -15.40
C GLN A 88 -28.60 5.27 -14.97
N TRP A 89 -27.29 5.04 -15.02
CA TRP A 89 -26.27 6.04 -14.68
C TRP A 89 -25.86 6.91 -15.87
N LYS A 90 -26.14 6.46 -17.11
CA LYS A 90 -25.91 7.26 -18.33
C LYS A 90 -26.82 8.49 -18.42
N LYS A 91 -28.02 8.45 -17.81
CA LYS A 91 -28.99 9.56 -17.83
C LYS A 91 -28.77 10.61 -16.73
N ALA A 92 -28.00 10.26 -15.69
CA ALA A 92 -27.65 11.19 -14.60
C ALA A 92 -26.43 12.06 -14.95
N GLN A 93 -25.67 11.67 -15.97
CA GLN A 93 -24.57 12.44 -16.53
C GLN A 93 -25.11 13.28 -17.69
N PHE A 94 -24.89 14.60 -17.66
CA PHE A 94 -25.35 15.61 -18.62
C PHE A 94 -26.79 16.15 -18.47
N GLN A 95 -27.15 16.57 -17.26
CA GLN A 95 -27.48 17.99 -17.15
C GLN A 95 -26.25 18.66 -16.57
N GLU A 96 -25.36 19.16 -17.43
CA GLU A 96 -24.53 20.30 -17.03
C GLU A 96 -25.52 21.41 -16.65
N LYS A 97 -25.91 21.46 -15.37
CA LYS A 97 -26.12 22.76 -14.79
C LYS A 97 -24.76 23.42 -14.94
N LYS A 98 -24.66 24.36 -15.87
CA LYS A 98 -23.62 25.39 -15.82
C LYS A 98 -23.84 26.10 -14.50
N ASP A 99 -23.34 25.52 -13.41
CA ASP A 99 -23.22 26.22 -12.16
C ASP A 99 -22.36 27.41 -12.51
N ALA A 100 -22.99 28.59 -12.51
CA ALA A 100 -22.31 29.83 -12.76
C ALA A 100 -21.06 29.84 -11.88
N VAL A 101 -19.90 30.08 -12.48
CA VAL A 101 -18.64 30.24 -11.74
C VAL A 101 -18.94 31.19 -10.59
N ILE A 102 -18.86 30.66 -9.38
CA ILE A 102 -19.15 31.44 -8.19
C ILE A 102 -17.93 32.32 -7.98
N THR A 103 -18.01 33.56 -8.47
CA THR A 103 -16.96 34.56 -8.28
C THR A 103 -17.08 35.27 -6.93
N ASP A 104 -18.21 35.10 -6.26
CA ASP A 104 -18.45 35.65 -4.93
C ASP A 104 -18.00 34.65 -3.85
N GLU A 105 -16.91 34.98 -3.17
CA GLU A 105 -16.30 34.12 -2.15
C GLU A 105 -17.25 33.85 -0.98
N GLY A 106 -18.08 34.82 -0.58
CA GLY A 106 -19.05 34.66 0.50
C GLY A 106 -20.11 33.61 0.16
N LEU A 107 -20.64 33.68 -1.06
CA LEU A 107 -21.59 32.71 -1.60
C LEU A 107 -20.94 31.32 -1.77
N ALA A 108 -19.65 31.27 -2.13
CA ALA A 108 -18.92 30.01 -2.23
C ALA A 108 -18.78 29.33 -0.87
N MET A 109 -18.42 30.09 0.18
CA MET A 109 -18.29 29.59 1.54
C MET A 109 -19.62 29.11 2.11
N GLU A 110 -20.72 29.81 1.85
CA GLU A 110 -22.05 29.39 2.32
C GLU A 110 -22.49 28.07 1.67
N LYS A 111 -22.28 27.91 0.35
CA LYS A 111 -22.59 26.65 -0.34
C LYS A 111 -21.71 25.51 0.13
N LEU A 112 -20.42 25.77 0.39
CA LEU A 112 -19.52 24.76 0.93
C LEU A 112 -20.00 24.30 2.32
N ARG A 113 -20.40 25.24 3.18
CA ARG A 113 -20.97 24.94 4.50
C ARG A 113 -22.16 24.01 4.44
N ALA A 114 -23.01 24.15 3.43
CA ALA A 114 -24.18 23.31 3.23
C ALA A 114 -23.84 21.88 2.75
N LEU A 115 -22.63 21.65 2.23
CA LEU A 115 -22.19 20.38 1.64
C LEU A 115 -21.21 19.59 2.52
N THR A 116 -20.68 20.20 3.58
CA THR A 116 -19.69 19.59 4.47
C THR A 116 -20.22 19.41 5.88
N LEU A 117 -19.65 18.46 6.63
CA LEU A 117 -19.92 18.35 8.06
C LEU A 117 -19.34 19.58 8.80
N PRO A 118 -19.88 19.97 9.97
CA PRO A 118 -19.41 21.14 10.71
C PRO A 118 -17.92 21.09 11.03
N GLU A 119 -17.39 19.92 11.39
CA GLU A 119 -15.98 19.73 11.76
C GLU A 119 -15.05 19.97 10.56
N ASP A 120 -15.48 19.59 9.36
CA ASP A 120 -14.72 19.78 8.11
C ASP A 120 -14.77 21.24 7.64
N TYR A 121 -15.89 21.92 7.87
CA TYR A 121 -16.07 23.32 7.52
C TYR A 121 -15.15 24.25 8.33
N ASP A 122 -14.99 23.98 9.63
CA ASP A 122 -14.12 24.76 10.51
C ASP A 122 -12.65 24.61 10.10
N GLY A 123 -12.21 23.40 9.79
CA GLY A 123 -10.86 23.13 9.28
C GLY A 123 -10.58 23.81 7.95
N PHE A 124 -11.53 23.78 7.02
CA PHE A 124 -11.43 24.47 5.75
C PHE A 124 -11.37 25.99 5.92
N THR A 125 -12.20 26.56 6.79
CA THR A 125 -12.24 28.00 7.07
C THR A 125 -10.91 28.49 7.66
N ALA A 126 -10.32 27.72 8.59
CA ALA A 126 -9.01 28.03 9.17
C ALA A 126 -7.90 28.01 8.12
N PHE A 127 -7.90 27.03 7.22
CA PHE A 127 -6.94 26.95 6.12
C PHE A 127 -7.12 28.10 5.12
N TYR A 128 -8.35 28.42 4.74
CA TYR A 128 -8.65 29.52 3.82
C TYR A 128 -8.20 30.88 4.38
N ALA A 129 -8.43 31.12 5.67
CA ALA A 129 -7.93 32.32 6.35
C ALA A 129 -6.39 32.39 6.38
N LEU A 130 -5.71 31.25 6.54
CA LEU A 130 -4.24 31.17 6.48
C LEU A 130 -3.72 31.54 5.08
N VAL A 131 -4.37 31.04 4.02
CA VAL A 131 -4.01 31.37 2.63
C VAL A 131 -4.18 32.87 2.38
N GLN A 132 -5.29 33.47 2.80
CA GLN A 132 -5.50 34.92 2.65
C GLN A 132 -4.44 35.75 3.41
N GLN A 133 -4.05 35.32 4.62
CA GLN A 133 -3.00 35.99 5.37
C GLN A 133 -1.64 35.89 4.66
N TYR A 134 -1.34 34.75 4.03
CA TYR A 134 -0.12 34.54 3.26
C TYR A 134 -0.10 35.39 1.98
N GLU A 135 -1.20 35.43 1.23
CA GLU A 135 -1.31 36.27 0.03
C GLU A 135 -1.21 37.77 0.38
N ALA A 136 -1.78 38.18 1.51
CA ALA A 136 -1.68 39.56 2.00
C ALA A 136 -0.29 39.92 2.54
N SER A 137 0.48 38.94 3.03
CA SER A 137 1.83 39.17 3.56
C SER A 137 2.91 39.17 2.47
N GLY A 138 2.64 38.60 1.30
CA GLY A 138 3.53 38.63 0.12
C GLY A 138 4.88 37.93 0.34
N ASP A 139 4.99 37.04 1.32
CA ASP A 139 6.26 36.41 1.70
C ASP A 139 6.57 35.18 0.81
N GLU A 140 7.30 35.38 -0.29
CA GLU A 140 7.73 34.32 -1.23
C GLU A 140 8.82 33.37 -0.68
N ARG A 141 8.69 32.86 0.55
CA ARG A 141 9.67 31.94 1.14
C ARG A 141 9.05 30.58 1.49
N LEU A 142 9.28 29.62 0.57
CA LEU A 142 9.47 28.20 0.89
C LEU A 142 10.97 27.92 1.03
#